data_AF-A0A935II40-F1
#
_entry.id   AF-A0A935II40-F1
#
_cell.length_a   1.000
_cell.length_b   1.000
_cell.length_c   1.000
_cell.angle_alpha   90.00
_cell.angle_beta   90.00
_cell.angle_gamma   90.00
#
_symmetry.space_group_name_H-M   'P 1'
#
loop_
_entity.id
_entity.type
_entity.pdbx_description
1 polymer ?
#
loop_
_entity_poly.entity_id
_entity_poly.type
_entity_poly.pdbx_seq_one_letter_code
_entity_poly.pdbx_strand_id
1 'polypeptide(L)'
;MAAMAPDSRWFSANPDKAWGEKLFLSFVPVFIAFNLVVQKMGWLDTGNFWNVVQNLAMWVPYLLLLPWWLRRHSGVVWHESYWFKVNVYMAVYVFFGTYFHTEWFFTGLGLRYHFPAVTWYFDSALCGPDQATALARQQRIPLGMYFNTMAFFVVYHTLAVVLMRRVRVLTSGWGPAARRAGWAGIVAVTAIFFAWLETFLYVTPDISKFVYYVDKARMLSEGTSLYMLYFFVSFPNFYRLDESREGRWTLKGCVVQASFVSIWILLLIDLWVHVHGRIA
;
A
#
# COMPACT_ATOMS: atom_id res chain seq x y z
N MET A 1 -7.52 8.80 42.39
CA MET A 1 -6.60 8.24 41.38
C MET A 1 -6.60 9.17 40.18
N ALA A 2 -5.50 9.89 39.94
CA ALA A 2 -5.39 10.72 38.75
C ALA A 2 -5.38 9.82 37.51
N ALA A 3 -6.32 10.03 36.58
CA ALA A 3 -6.29 9.38 35.29
C ALA A 3 -4.98 9.79 34.59
N MET A 4 -4.07 8.82 34.39
CA MET A 4 -2.86 9.06 33.59
C MET A 4 -3.29 9.62 32.25
N ALA A 5 -2.75 10.80 31.90
CA ALA A 5 -2.95 11.39 30.59
C ALA A 5 -2.57 10.34 29.52
N PRO A 6 -3.40 10.16 28.48
CA PRO A 6 -3.12 9.18 27.44
C PRO A 6 -1.81 9.55 26.74
N ASP A 7 -0.88 8.60 26.75
CA ASP A 7 0.48 8.82 26.29
C ASP A 7 0.50 9.08 24.78
N SER A 8 0.82 10.31 24.39
CA SER A 8 0.70 10.79 23.00
C SER A 8 1.91 10.35 22.16
N ARG A 9 2.00 9.04 21.90
CA ARG A 9 3.14 8.44 21.19
C ARG A 9 2.95 8.50 19.68
N TRP A 10 3.99 8.94 18.98
CA TRP A 10 4.08 8.83 17.52
C TRP A 10 4.21 7.37 17.07
N PHE A 11 5.11 6.63 17.72
CA PHE A 11 5.38 5.22 17.43
C PHE A 11 4.66 4.28 18.40
N SER A 12 4.55 3.01 18.01
CA SER A 12 3.90 1.98 18.83
C SER A 12 4.50 1.83 20.24
N ALA A 13 3.69 1.40 21.19
CA ALA A 13 4.15 0.99 22.52
C ALA A 13 4.91 -0.35 22.51
N ASN A 14 4.72 -1.15 21.47
CA ASN A 14 5.50 -2.36 21.22
C ASN A 14 6.87 -1.97 20.64
N PRO A 15 8.00 -2.24 21.34
CA PRO A 15 9.33 -1.86 20.88
C PRO A 15 9.73 -2.48 19.53
N ASP A 16 9.27 -3.69 19.24
CA ASP A 16 9.55 -4.38 17.97
C ASP A 16 8.87 -3.65 16.80
N LYS A 17 7.60 -3.29 16.98
CA LYS A 17 6.84 -2.49 16.01
C LYS A 17 7.42 -1.08 15.86
N ALA A 18 7.66 -0.38 16.97
CA ALA A 18 8.21 0.97 16.95
C ALA A 18 9.57 1.05 16.23
N TRP A 19 10.41 0.02 16.38
CA TRP A 19 11.66 -0.08 15.64
C TRP A 19 11.41 -0.24 14.13
N GLY A 20 10.51 -1.13 13.73
CA GLY A 20 10.17 -1.33 12.32
C GLY A 20 9.52 -0.11 11.67
N GLU A 21 8.62 0.57 12.38
CA GLU A 21 8.01 1.83 11.92
C GLU A 21 9.07 2.89 11.62
N LYS A 22 10.07 3.06 12.50
CA LYS A 22 11.17 4.01 12.27
C LYS A 22 11.99 3.65 11.04
N LEU A 23 12.34 2.37 10.86
CA LEU A 23 13.10 1.90 9.71
C LEU A 23 12.32 2.09 8.40
N PHE A 24 11.04 1.73 8.39
CA PHE A 24 10.22 1.88 7.18
C PHE A 24 9.98 3.34 6.82
N LEU A 25 9.87 4.24 7.81
CA LEU A 25 9.81 5.68 7.52
C LEU A 25 11.16 6.24 7.05
N SER A 26 12.31 5.72 7.51
CA SER A 26 13.62 6.14 7.00
C SER A 26 13.87 5.71 5.56
N PHE A 27 13.06 4.80 5.02
CA PHE A 27 13.11 4.41 3.61
C PHE A 27 12.57 5.51 2.67
N VAL A 28 11.70 6.42 3.14
CA VAL A 28 11.11 7.50 2.32
C VAL A 28 12.15 8.28 1.49
N PRO A 29 13.22 8.87 2.09
CA PRO A 29 14.22 9.59 1.30
C PRO A 29 14.98 8.69 0.32
N VAL A 30 15.22 7.42 0.67
CA VAL A 30 15.88 6.43 -0.20
C VAL A 30 15.02 6.10 -1.40
N PHE A 31 13.72 5.86 -1.18
CA PHE A 31 12.74 5.63 -2.22
C PHE A 31 12.63 6.81 -3.19
N ILE A 32 12.57 8.04 -2.68
CA ILE A 32 12.54 9.25 -3.51
C ILE A 32 13.81 9.36 -4.34
N ALA A 33 14.99 9.21 -3.73
CA ALA A 33 16.26 9.27 -4.45
C ALA A 33 16.36 8.18 -5.54
N PHE A 34 15.98 6.95 -5.23
CA PHE A 34 15.98 5.83 -6.17
C PHE A 34 15.09 6.13 -7.39
N ASN A 35 13.84 6.54 -7.17
CA ASN A 35 12.91 6.84 -8.26
C ASN A 35 13.35 8.04 -9.08
N LEU A 36 13.92 9.08 -8.46
CA LEU A 36 14.48 10.21 -9.18
C LEU A 36 15.64 9.80 -10.09
N VAL A 37 16.52 8.91 -9.64
CA VAL A 37 17.62 8.38 -10.46
C VAL A 37 17.06 7.57 -11.63
N VAL A 38 16.15 6.61 -11.37
CA VAL A 38 15.52 5.78 -12.41
C VAL A 38 14.84 6.65 -13.47
N GLN A 39 14.09 7.67 -13.05
CA GLN A 39 13.42 8.60 -13.96
C GLN A 39 14.42 9.43 -14.78
N LYS A 40 15.41 10.05 -14.14
CA LYS A 40 16.40 10.90 -14.82
C LYS A 40 17.28 10.13 -15.80
N MET A 41 17.54 8.85 -15.52
CA MET A 41 18.31 7.97 -16.39
C MET A 41 17.47 7.30 -17.48
N GLY A 42 16.15 7.52 -17.49
CA GLY A 42 15.24 6.91 -18.46
C GLY A 42 15.06 5.40 -18.28
N TRP A 43 15.27 4.88 -17.06
CA TRP A 43 15.28 3.44 -16.77
C TRP A 43 13.91 2.85 -16.44
N LEU A 44 12.82 3.54 -16.80
CA LEU A 44 11.47 3.02 -16.54
C LEU A 44 11.09 1.88 -17.50
N ASP A 45 11.52 1.93 -18.76
CA ASP A 45 11.25 0.91 -19.78
C ASP A 45 12.54 0.23 -20.25
N THR A 46 13.04 -0.68 -19.41
CA THR A 46 14.38 -1.30 -19.53
C THR A 46 14.34 -2.78 -19.95
N GLY A 47 13.21 -3.23 -20.49
CA GLY A 47 12.96 -4.62 -20.80
C GLY A 47 12.67 -5.48 -19.58
N ASN A 48 12.34 -6.76 -19.80
CA ASN A 48 11.86 -7.67 -18.74
C ASN A 48 12.79 -7.79 -17.53
N PHE A 49 14.08 -8.06 -17.79
CA PHE A 49 15.06 -8.31 -16.74
C PHE A 49 15.21 -7.10 -15.81
N TRP A 50 15.49 -5.93 -16.37
CA TRP A 50 15.73 -4.72 -15.58
C TRP A 50 14.44 -4.17 -14.95
N ASN A 51 13.28 -4.33 -15.61
CA ASN A 51 11.98 -4.02 -15.00
C ASN A 51 11.76 -4.81 -13.70
N VAL A 52 12.16 -6.08 -13.63
CA VAL A 52 12.08 -6.88 -12.40
C VAL A 52 13.19 -6.50 -11.42
N VAL A 53 14.45 -6.51 -11.87
CA VAL A 53 15.62 -6.34 -10.99
C VAL A 53 15.63 -4.98 -10.30
N GLN A 54 15.29 -3.89 -10.99
CA GLN A 54 15.29 -2.57 -10.37
C GLN A 54 14.23 -2.44 -9.26
N ASN A 55 13.06 -3.06 -9.46
CA ASN A 55 12.00 -3.02 -8.46
C ASN A 55 12.30 -3.94 -7.27
N LEU A 56 12.96 -5.09 -7.50
CA LEU A 56 13.53 -5.90 -6.42
C LEU A 56 14.64 -5.15 -5.66
N ALA A 57 15.52 -4.44 -6.36
CA ALA A 57 16.59 -3.65 -5.76
C ALA A 57 16.08 -2.47 -4.93
N MET A 58 14.91 -1.92 -5.26
CA MET A 58 14.24 -0.91 -4.45
C MET A 58 13.69 -1.49 -3.13
N TRP A 59 13.13 -2.71 -3.18
CA TRP A 59 12.46 -3.34 -2.03
C TRP A 59 13.41 -4.16 -1.14
N VAL A 60 14.07 -5.17 -1.71
CA VAL A 60 14.74 -6.25 -0.97
C VAL A 60 15.89 -5.76 -0.10
N PRO A 61 16.85 -4.95 -0.60
CA PRO A 61 18.00 -4.53 0.21
C PRO A 61 17.59 -3.76 1.46
N TYR A 62 16.65 -2.82 1.35
CA TYR A 62 16.30 -1.92 2.45
C TYR A 62 15.20 -2.46 3.36
N LEU A 63 14.18 -3.13 2.80
CA LEU A 63 12.99 -3.54 3.55
C LEU A 63 13.02 -5.00 4.00
N LEU A 64 13.99 -5.81 3.53
CA LEU A 64 14.21 -7.20 3.96
C LEU A 64 15.61 -7.45 4.50
N LEU A 65 16.67 -7.22 3.70
CA LEU A 65 18.03 -7.61 4.08
C LEU A 65 18.59 -6.73 5.19
N LEU A 66 18.41 -5.41 5.09
CA LEU A 66 18.83 -4.47 6.12
C LEU A 66 18.18 -4.76 7.48
N PRO A 67 16.85 -4.92 7.62
CA PRO A 67 16.27 -5.24 8.91
C PRO A 67 16.67 -6.61 9.44
N TRP A 68 16.78 -7.61 8.56
CA TRP A 68 17.29 -8.92 8.95
C TRP A 68 18.69 -8.82 9.57
N TRP A 69 19.60 -8.07 8.93
CA TRP A 69 20.95 -7.86 9.44
C TRP A 69 20.99 -7.03 10.73
N LEU A 70 20.25 -5.91 10.78
CA LEU A 70 20.22 -5.04 11.97
C LEU A 70 19.58 -5.72 13.20
N ARG A 71 18.65 -6.66 13.00
CA ARG A 71 17.93 -7.36 14.09
C ARG A 71 18.46 -8.74 14.43
N ARG A 72 19.52 -9.23 13.78
CA ARG A 72 20.06 -10.59 13.96
C ARG A 72 20.40 -10.98 15.40
N HIS A 73 20.68 -10.01 16.28
CA HIS A 73 20.98 -10.22 17.71
C HIS A 73 19.99 -9.51 18.64
N SER A 74 18.76 -9.25 18.17
CA SER A 74 17.79 -8.44 18.91
C SER A 74 16.96 -9.20 19.94
N GLY A 75 17.23 -10.50 20.15
CA GLY A 75 16.47 -11.38 21.04
C GLY A 75 15.09 -11.81 20.52
N VAL A 76 14.62 -11.23 19.41
CA VAL A 76 13.38 -11.62 18.72
C VAL A 76 13.75 -12.46 17.50
N VAL A 77 13.15 -13.64 17.36
CA VAL A 77 13.35 -14.50 16.19
C VAL A 77 12.85 -13.78 14.94
N TRP A 78 13.62 -13.82 13.85
CA TRP A 78 13.39 -12.99 12.67
C TRP A 78 11.98 -13.13 12.08
N HIS A 79 11.41 -14.34 12.02
CA HIS A 79 10.08 -14.58 11.47
C HIS A 79 8.94 -14.15 12.41
N GLU A 80 9.24 -13.91 13.68
CA GLU A 80 8.30 -13.31 14.62
C GLU A 80 8.40 -11.79 14.65
N SER A 81 9.48 -11.20 14.13
CA SER A 81 9.67 -9.76 14.18
C SER A 81 8.69 -9.03 13.27
N TYR A 82 8.24 -7.87 13.74
CA TYR A 82 7.28 -7.01 13.06
C TYR A 82 7.67 -6.71 11.61
N TRP A 83 8.96 -6.43 11.35
CA TRP A 83 9.40 -6.07 10.00
C TRP A 83 9.14 -7.20 8.99
N PHE A 84 9.32 -8.46 9.41
CA PHE A 84 9.11 -9.60 8.53
C PHE A 84 7.61 -9.87 8.33
N LYS A 85 6.82 -9.77 9.39
CA LYS A 85 5.35 -9.87 9.34
C LYS A 85 4.73 -8.82 8.42
N VAL A 86 5.21 -7.58 8.44
CA VAL A 86 4.77 -6.52 7.52
C VAL A 86 5.03 -6.93 6.08
N ASN A 87 6.21 -7.45 5.77
CA ASN A 87 6.51 -7.90 4.41
C ASN A 87 5.66 -9.10 3.98
N VAL A 88 5.34 -10.04 4.89
CA VAL A 88 4.42 -11.15 4.59
C VAL A 88 3.00 -10.65 4.36
N TYR A 89 2.49 -9.76 5.22
CA TYR A 89 1.19 -9.13 5.05
C TYR A 89 1.11 -8.39 3.70
N MET A 90 2.13 -7.59 3.39
CA MET A 90 2.18 -6.82 2.15
C MET A 90 2.30 -7.73 0.93
N ALA A 91 3.09 -8.81 0.98
CA ALA A 91 3.20 -9.73 -0.14
C ALA A 91 1.84 -10.32 -0.54
N VAL A 92 1.02 -10.71 0.44
CA VAL A 92 -0.34 -11.21 0.20
C VAL A 92 -1.25 -10.09 -0.31
N TYR A 93 -1.27 -8.95 0.37
CA TYR A 93 -2.10 -7.79 -0.01
C TYR A 93 -1.80 -7.30 -1.43
N VAL A 94 -0.51 -7.14 -1.75
CA VAL A 94 -0.02 -6.74 -3.06
C VAL A 94 -0.31 -7.78 -4.12
N PHE A 95 -0.19 -9.07 -3.81
CA PHE A 95 -0.56 -10.13 -4.74
C PHE A 95 -2.03 -9.99 -5.17
N PHE A 96 -2.97 -9.89 -4.22
CA PHE A 96 -4.39 -9.76 -4.56
C PHE A 96 -4.71 -8.42 -5.24
N GLY A 97 -4.19 -7.32 -4.70
CA GLY A 97 -4.40 -5.98 -5.27
C GLY A 97 -3.89 -5.85 -6.69
N THR A 98 -2.70 -6.39 -6.95
CA THR A 98 -2.10 -6.32 -8.28
C THR A 98 -2.76 -7.34 -9.22
N TYR A 99 -2.88 -8.60 -8.82
CA TYR A 99 -3.40 -9.65 -9.72
C TYR A 99 -4.88 -9.50 -10.06
N PHE A 100 -5.73 -9.23 -9.07
CA PHE A 100 -7.18 -9.15 -9.27
C PHE A 100 -7.66 -7.71 -9.38
N HIS A 101 -7.36 -6.87 -8.39
CA HIS A 101 -8.07 -5.61 -8.25
C HIS A 101 -7.64 -4.54 -9.28
N THR A 102 -6.43 -4.65 -9.84
CA THR A 102 -5.93 -3.70 -10.85
C THR A 102 -6.80 -3.70 -12.11
N GLU A 103 -7.51 -4.79 -12.41
CA GLU A 103 -8.50 -4.82 -13.49
C GLU A 103 -9.65 -3.81 -13.30
N TRP A 104 -10.07 -3.59 -12.05
CA TRP A 104 -11.02 -2.54 -11.71
C TRP A 104 -10.39 -1.14 -11.80
N PHE A 105 -9.06 -1.01 -11.65
CA PHE A 105 -8.39 0.29 -11.85
C PHE A 105 -8.29 0.61 -13.34
N PHE A 106 -7.98 -0.38 -14.16
CA PHE A 106 -7.99 -0.25 -15.60
C PHE A 106 -9.39 0.15 -16.12
N THR A 107 -10.43 -0.51 -15.61
CA THR A 107 -11.79 -0.35 -16.12
C THR A 107 -12.57 0.78 -15.44
N GLY A 108 -12.47 0.87 -14.11
CA GLY A 108 -13.20 1.83 -13.29
C GLY A 108 -12.53 3.20 -13.26
N LEU A 109 -11.20 3.26 -13.15
CA LEU A 109 -10.44 4.50 -13.00
C LEU A 109 -9.72 4.97 -14.27
N GLY A 110 -9.58 4.09 -15.26
CA GLY A 110 -8.86 4.40 -16.50
C GLY A 110 -7.34 4.35 -16.36
N LEU A 111 -6.79 3.60 -15.40
CA LEU A 111 -5.34 3.38 -15.26
C LEU A 111 -4.78 2.66 -16.50
N ARG A 112 -3.56 3.00 -16.94
CA ARG A 112 -2.89 2.37 -18.07
C ARG A 112 -1.40 2.18 -17.78
N TYR A 113 -0.85 1.07 -18.26
CA TYR A 113 0.58 0.76 -18.20
C TYR A 113 1.16 0.62 -19.60
N HIS A 114 2.03 1.54 -19.97
CA HIS A 114 2.71 1.59 -21.26
C HIS A 114 4.21 1.37 -21.10
N PHE A 115 4.64 0.11 -21.18
CA PHE A 115 6.05 -0.30 -21.12
C PHE A 115 6.38 -1.15 -22.36
N PRO A 116 6.66 -0.53 -23.51
CA PRO A 116 6.78 -1.26 -24.78
C PRO A 116 7.94 -2.26 -24.81
N ALA A 117 9.00 -2.10 -24.01
CA ALA A 117 10.08 -3.07 -23.92
C ALA A 117 9.77 -4.26 -22.98
N VAL A 118 8.70 -4.17 -22.17
CA VAL A 118 8.34 -5.20 -21.18
C VAL A 118 7.22 -6.09 -21.71
N THR A 119 7.46 -7.40 -21.71
CA THR A 119 6.53 -8.44 -22.20
C THR A 119 6.19 -9.50 -21.14
N TRP A 120 6.83 -9.46 -19.97
CA TRP A 120 6.48 -10.31 -18.83
C TRP A 120 5.35 -9.70 -18.03
N TYR A 121 4.16 -10.26 -18.22
CA TYR A 121 2.95 -9.84 -17.54
C TYR A 121 2.44 -10.92 -16.60
N PHE A 122 1.83 -10.49 -15.51
CA PHE A 122 1.12 -11.37 -14.59
C PHE A 122 -0.11 -10.65 -14.08
N ASP A 123 -1.28 -11.08 -14.57
CA ASP A 123 -2.57 -10.45 -14.33
C ASP A 123 -3.68 -11.51 -14.41
N SER A 124 -4.86 -11.19 -13.87
CA SER A 124 -5.98 -12.14 -13.81
C SER A 124 -6.47 -12.52 -15.20
N ALA A 125 -6.47 -13.82 -15.49
CA ALA A 125 -6.97 -14.35 -16.76
C ALA A 125 -8.48 -14.11 -17.00
N LEU A 126 -9.26 -13.82 -15.96
CA LEU A 126 -10.73 -13.76 -16.03
C LEU A 126 -11.37 -12.47 -15.50
N CYS A 127 -10.67 -11.68 -14.69
CA CYS A 127 -11.24 -10.44 -14.15
C CYS A 127 -11.19 -9.28 -15.15
N GLY A 128 -10.28 -9.37 -16.14
CA GLY A 128 -10.10 -8.38 -17.20
C GLY A 128 -10.63 -8.85 -18.55
N PRO A 129 -10.41 -8.07 -19.62
CA PRO A 129 -10.62 -8.54 -20.98
C PRO A 129 -9.63 -9.67 -21.33
N ASP A 130 -9.82 -10.30 -22.49
CA ASP A 130 -8.86 -11.27 -23.01
C ASP A 130 -7.46 -10.62 -23.17
N GLN A 131 -6.43 -11.46 -23.13
CA GLN A 131 -5.04 -11.01 -23.04
C GLN A 131 -4.61 -10.14 -24.24
N ALA A 132 -5.16 -10.39 -25.44
CA ALA A 132 -4.85 -9.60 -26.64
C ALA A 132 -5.50 -8.21 -26.57
N THR A 133 -6.78 -8.15 -26.15
CA THR A 133 -7.48 -6.89 -25.90
C THR A 133 -6.81 -6.11 -24.76
N ALA A 134 -6.43 -6.77 -23.67
CA ALA A 134 -5.72 -6.16 -22.55
C ALA A 134 -4.40 -5.52 -23.01
N LEU A 135 -3.62 -6.22 -23.84
CA LEU A 135 -2.37 -5.70 -24.40
C LEU A 135 -2.61 -4.48 -25.30
N ALA A 136 -3.56 -4.58 -26.23
CA ALA A 136 -3.90 -3.48 -27.13
C ALA A 136 -4.38 -2.22 -26.38
N ARG A 137 -5.02 -2.41 -25.23
CA ARG A 137 -5.54 -1.34 -24.38
C ARG A 137 -4.60 -0.90 -23.27
N GLN A 138 -3.37 -1.43 -23.20
CA GLN A 138 -2.40 -1.12 -22.12
C GLN A 138 -2.94 -1.43 -20.71
N GLN A 139 -3.71 -2.51 -20.61
CA GLN A 139 -4.32 -3.07 -19.40
C GLN A 139 -3.61 -4.38 -19.03
N ARG A 140 -2.30 -4.44 -19.23
CA ARG A 140 -1.43 -5.56 -18.83
C ARG A 140 -0.60 -5.12 -17.65
N ILE A 141 -0.31 -6.03 -16.74
CA ILE A 141 0.44 -5.70 -15.53
C ILE A 141 1.86 -6.24 -15.64
N PRO A 142 2.88 -5.38 -15.84
CA PRO A 142 4.27 -5.82 -15.80
C PRO A 142 4.60 -6.48 -14.47
N LEU A 143 5.34 -7.60 -14.51
CA LEU A 143 5.72 -8.32 -13.30
C LEU A 143 6.48 -7.43 -12.29
N GLY A 144 7.28 -6.47 -12.77
CA GLY A 144 7.97 -5.51 -11.92
C GLY A 144 7.04 -4.64 -11.06
N MET A 145 5.79 -4.43 -11.47
CA MET A 145 4.81 -3.66 -10.70
C MET A 145 4.52 -4.29 -9.34
N TYR A 146 4.52 -5.62 -9.21
CA TYR A 146 4.35 -6.30 -7.91
C TYR A 146 5.44 -5.88 -6.92
N PHE A 147 6.70 -5.87 -7.37
CA PHE A 147 7.84 -5.53 -6.52
C PHE A 147 7.92 -4.04 -6.22
N ASN A 148 7.55 -3.19 -7.19
CA ASN A 148 7.38 -1.75 -6.95
C ASN A 148 6.36 -1.52 -5.84
N THR A 149 5.26 -2.27 -5.93
CA THR A 149 4.10 -2.23 -5.04
C THR A 149 4.40 -2.60 -3.60
N MET A 150 5.31 -3.55 -3.40
CA MET A 150 5.84 -3.85 -2.07
C MET A 150 6.50 -2.64 -1.41
N ALA A 151 7.34 -1.91 -2.14
CA ALA A 151 8.12 -0.82 -1.57
C ALA A 151 7.24 0.35 -1.11
N PHE A 152 6.26 0.75 -1.91
CA PHE A 152 5.42 1.91 -1.59
C PHE A 152 4.38 1.60 -0.51
N PHE A 153 3.71 0.44 -0.57
CA PHE A 153 2.63 0.17 0.39
C PHE A 153 3.16 -0.06 1.81
N VAL A 154 4.37 -0.59 1.99
CA VAL A 154 5.01 -0.68 3.32
C VAL A 154 5.11 0.72 3.95
N VAL A 155 5.57 1.71 3.18
CA VAL A 155 5.73 3.09 3.66
C VAL A 155 4.39 3.75 3.89
N TYR A 156 3.44 3.64 2.96
CA TYR A 156 2.14 4.29 3.05
C TYR A 156 1.37 3.82 4.27
N HIS A 157 1.30 2.50 4.46
CA HIS A 157 0.62 1.93 5.62
C HIS A 157 1.34 2.29 6.92
N THR A 158 2.67 2.30 6.95
CA THR A 158 3.43 2.70 8.15
C THR A 158 3.18 4.16 8.51
N LEU A 159 3.27 5.07 7.54
CA LEU A 159 3.03 6.50 7.78
C LEU A 159 1.59 6.76 8.19
N ALA A 160 0.63 6.13 7.51
CA ALA A 160 -0.79 6.23 7.85
C ALA A 160 -1.06 5.81 9.29
N VAL A 161 -0.57 4.65 9.75
CA VAL A 161 -0.85 4.19 11.12
C VAL A 161 -0.16 5.04 12.19
N VAL A 162 1.03 5.59 11.91
CA VAL A 162 1.70 6.55 12.80
C VAL A 162 0.88 7.84 12.93
N LEU A 163 0.38 8.39 11.82
CA LEU A 163 -0.48 9.58 11.82
C LEU A 163 -1.82 9.31 12.51
N MET A 164 -2.49 8.20 12.17
CA MET A 164 -3.74 7.77 12.79
C MET A 164 -3.59 7.61 14.31
N ARG A 165 -2.48 7.01 14.77
CA ARG A 165 -2.17 6.89 16.20
C ARG A 165 -2.09 8.26 16.87
N ARG A 166 -1.37 9.20 16.26
CA ARG A 166 -1.18 10.55 16.79
C ARG A 166 -2.51 11.30 16.90
N VAL A 167 -3.33 11.25 15.85
CA VAL A 167 -4.62 11.95 15.80
C VAL A 167 -5.64 11.30 16.75
N ARG A 168 -5.58 9.98 16.95
CA ARG A 168 -6.49 9.24 17.85
C ARG A 168 -6.45 9.76 19.30
N VAL A 169 -5.35 10.35 19.74
CA VAL A 169 -5.22 10.97 21.07
C VAL A 169 -6.24 12.09 21.27
N LEU A 170 -6.64 12.82 20.22
CA LEU A 170 -7.65 13.89 20.31
C LEU A 170 -9.03 13.36 20.76
N THR A 171 -9.27 12.06 20.60
CA THR A 171 -10.54 11.40 20.93
C THR A 171 -10.49 10.61 22.25
N SER A 172 -9.37 10.66 22.99
CA SER A 172 -9.16 9.81 24.16
C SER A 172 -10.09 10.13 25.33
N GLY A 173 -10.46 11.40 25.49
CA GLY A 173 -11.38 11.87 26.53
C GLY A 173 -12.86 11.78 26.15
N TRP A 174 -13.18 11.34 24.92
CA TRP A 174 -14.57 11.27 24.45
C TRP A 174 -15.28 10.05 25.00
N GLY A 175 -16.62 10.13 25.10
CA GLY A 175 -17.46 8.99 25.43
C GLY A 175 -17.33 7.84 24.42
N PRO A 176 -17.73 6.60 24.77
CA PRO A 176 -17.46 5.41 23.95
C PRO A 176 -17.98 5.48 22.52
N ALA A 177 -19.20 5.99 22.32
CA ALA A 177 -19.81 6.14 20.99
C ALA A 177 -19.08 7.20 20.15
N ALA A 178 -18.84 8.38 20.72
CA ALA A 178 -18.09 9.45 20.09
C ALA A 178 -16.67 9.00 19.72
N ARG A 179 -15.98 8.23 20.57
CA ARG A 179 -14.66 7.68 20.29
C ARG A 179 -14.66 6.69 19.12
N ARG A 180 -15.70 5.88 18.97
CA ARG A 180 -15.86 4.98 17.80
C ARG A 180 -16.11 5.78 16.52
N ALA A 181 -16.98 6.79 16.59
CA ALA A 181 -17.22 7.70 15.46
C ALA A 181 -15.94 8.46 15.08
N GLY A 182 -15.19 8.96 16.06
CA GLY A 182 -13.89 9.59 15.85
C GLY A 182 -12.87 8.67 15.20
N TRP A 183 -12.82 7.39 15.61
CA TRP A 183 -11.98 6.40 14.94
C TRP A 183 -12.37 6.18 13.48
N ALA A 184 -13.67 6.02 13.20
CA ALA A 184 -14.16 5.88 11.82
C ALA A 184 -13.83 7.12 10.97
N GLY A 185 -13.99 8.32 11.53
CA GLY A 185 -13.62 9.58 10.88
C GLY A 185 -12.12 9.68 10.59
N ILE A 186 -11.26 9.31 11.55
CA ILE A 186 -9.80 9.27 11.36
C ILE A 186 -9.43 8.33 10.21
N VAL A 187 -10.01 7.13 10.19
CA VAL A 187 -9.77 6.14 9.11
C VAL A 187 -10.22 6.70 7.76
N ALA A 188 -11.43 7.26 7.68
CA ALA A 188 -11.98 7.82 6.45
C ALA A 188 -11.11 8.97 5.90
N VAL A 189 -10.77 9.95 6.74
CA VAL A 189 -9.94 11.10 6.35
C VAL A 189 -8.55 10.65 5.91
N THR A 190 -7.93 9.72 6.65
CA THR A 190 -6.61 9.19 6.30
C THR A 190 -6.66 8.44 4.97
N ALA A 191 -7.68 7.60 4.75
CA ALA A 191 -7.86 6.85 3.51
C ALA A 191 -8.05 7.76 2.29
N ILE A 192 -8.90 8.79 2.41
CA ILE A 192 -9.10 9.81 1.35
C ILE A 192 -7.79 10.53 1.06
N PHE A 193 -7.09 10.99 2.11
CA PHE A 193 -5.84 11.72 1.97
C PHE A 193 -4.80 10.91 1.20
N PHE A 194 -4.57 9.65 1.57
CA PHE A 194 -3.58 8.81 0.89
C PHE A 194 -3.98 8.43 -0.55
N ALA A 195 -5.26 8.13 -0.80
CA ALA A 195 -5.75 7.86 -2.16
C ALA A 195 -5.56 9.05 -3.12
N TRP A 196 -5.88 10.24 -2.64
CA TRP A 196 -5.67 11.46 -3.40
C TRP A 196 -4.17 11.76 -3.58
N LEU A 197 -3.40 11.71 -2.49
CA LEU A 197 -1.99 12.06 -2.47
C LEU A 197 -1.17 11.17 -3.40
N GLU A 198 -1.45 9.86 -3.39
CA GLU A 198 -0.78 8.91 -4.27
C GLU A 198 -1.00 9.28 -5.74
N THR A 199 -2.26 9.47 -6.16
CA THR A 199 -2.59 9.87 -7.54
C THR A 199 -1.91 11.19 -7.91
N PHE A 200 -1.92 12.16 -6.99
CA PHE A 200 -1.40 13.49 -7.22
C PHE A 200 0.13 13.49 -7.40
N LEU A 201 0.86 12.80 -6.51
CA LEU A 201 2.33 12.77 -6.49
C LEU A 201 2.94 11.74 -7.43
N TYR A 202 2.30 10.58 -7.62
CA TYR A 202 2.88 9.48 -8.37
C TYR A 202 2.81 9.68 -9.89
N VAL A 203 1.70 10.22 -10.40
CA VAL A 203 1.52 10.45 -11.84
C VAL A 203 2.07 11.83 -12.21
N THR A 204 3.40 11.97 -12.17
CA THR A 204 4.11 13.18 -12.64
C THR A 204 4.17 13.21 -14.18
N PRO A 205 4.45 14.38 -14.79
CA PRO A 205 4.63 14.48 -16.25
C PRO A 205 5.71 13.53 -16.81
N ASP A 206 6.74 13.22 -16.01
CA ASP A 206 7.83 12.33 -16.42
C ASP A 206 7.39 10.85 -16.39
N ILE A 207 6.51 10.48 -15.46
CA ILE A 207 5.98 9.11 -15.31
C ILE A 207 4.76 8.87 -16.21
N SER A 208 3.99 9.90 -16.57
CA SER A 208 2.73 9.77 -17.32
C SER A 208 2.88 9.19 -18.72
N LYS A 209 4.11 9.05 -19.22
CA LYS A 209 4.41 8.32 -20.47
C LYS A 209 4.29 6.80 -20.31
N PHE A 210 4.47 6.31 -19.08
CA PHE A 210 4.51 4.89 -18.75
C PHE A 210 3.34 4.46 -17.87
N VAL A 211 2.93 5.30 -16.91
CA VAL A 211 1.81 5.02 -16.02
C VAL A 211 0.90 6.24 -15.97
N TYR A 212 -0.34 6.11 -16.44
CA TYR A 212 -1.25 7.24 -16.50
C TYR A 212 -2.71 6.83 -16.30
N TYR A 213 -3.52 7.81 -15.94
CA TYR A 213 -4.98 7.71 -15.99
C TYR A 213 -5.47 8.40 -17.25
N VAL A 214 -6.41 7.77 -17.97
CA VAL A 214 -7.05 8.35 -19.17
C VAL A 214 -7.60 9.75 -18.86
N ASP A 215 -8.26 9.91 -17.71
CA ASP A 215 -8.68 11.20 -17.18
C ASP A 215 -8.16 11.38 -15.75
N LYS A 216 -6.99 12.01 -15.61
CA LYS A 216 -6.38 12.29 -14.31
C LYS A 216 -7.24 13.25 -13.45
N ALA A 217 -7.96 14.19 -14.07
CA ALA A 217 -8.77 15.15 -13.33
C ALA A 217 -9.96 14.45 -12.67
N ARG A 218 -10.66 13.60 -13.43
CA ARG A 218 -11.75 12.75 -12.89
C ARG A 218 -11.25 11.70 -11.91
N MET A 219 -10.07 11.13 -12.14
CA MET A 219 -9.44 10.24 -11.15
C MET A 219 -9.24 10.98 -9.81
N LEU A 220 -8.74 12.22 -9.82
CA LEU A 220 -8.54 12.99 -8.58
C LEU A 220 -9.85 13.42 -7.93
N SER A 221 -10.87 13.83 -8.70
CA SER A 221 -12.14 14.33 -8.15
C SER A 221 -13.11 13.22 -7.73
N GLU A 222 -13.32 12.21 -8.58
CA GLU A 222 -14.29 11.13 -8.39
C GLU A 222 -13.58 9.82 -8.00
N GLY A 223 -12.49 9.49 -8.70
CA GLY A 223 -11.78 8.22 -8.54
C GLY A 223 -11.12 8.02 -7.17
N THR A 224 -10.78 9.12 -6.49
CA THR A 224 -10.34 9.09 -5.09
C THR A 224 -11.32 8.34 -4.19
N SER A 225 -12.64 8.42 -4.45
CA SER A 225 -13.66 7.74 -3.64
C SER A 225 -13.70 6.22 -3.85
N LEU A 226 -13.34 5.72 -5.04
CA LEU A 226 -13.10 4.29 -5.27
C LEU A 226 -11.75 3.89 -4.66
N TYR A 227 -10.69 4.67 -4.92
CA TYR A 227 -9.35 4.28 -4.49
C TYR A 227 -9.21 4.26 -2.96
N MET A 228 -9.85 5.19 -2.25
CA MET A 228 -9.82 5.20 -0.78
C MET A 228 -10.31 3.90 -0.14
N LEU A 229 -11.12 3.08 -0.84
CA LEU A 229 -11.63 1.81 -0.31
C LEU A 229 -10.51 0.82 0.04
N TYR A 230 -9.39 0.87 -0.68
CA TYR A 230 -8.19 0.08 -0.34
C TYR A 230 -7.72 0.43 1.06
N PHE A 231 -7.53 1.72 1.31
CA PHE A 231 -7.00 2.25 2.56
C PHE A 231 -8.00 2.20 3.70
N PHE A 232 -9.29 2.37 3.39
CA PHE A 232 -10.37 2.34 4.36
C PHE A 232 -10.44 0.99 5.10
N VAL A 233 -10.16 -0.11 4.40
CA VAL A 233 -10.12 -1.46 5.00
C VAL A 233 -8.71 -1.79 5.50
N SER A 234 -7.67 -1.51 4.71
CA SER A 234 -6.30 -1.96 5.02
C SER A 234 -5.64 -1.19 6.16
N PHE A 235 -5.81 0.13 6.26
CA PHE A 235 -5.20 0.93 7.33
C PHE A 235 -5.63 0.52 8.74
N PRO A 236 -6.93 0.39 9.08
CA PRO A 236 -7.32 -0.04 10.42
C PRO A 236 -6.92 -1.49 10.71
N ASN A 237 -6.81 -2.36 9.69
CA ASN A 237 -6.32 -3.72 9.86
C ASN A 237 -4.81 -3.74 10.15
N PHE A 238 -4.03 -3.05 9.32
CA PHE A 238 -2.59 -2.90 9.48
C PHE A 238 -2.22 -2.17 10.78
N TYR A 239 -3.04 -1.21 11.22
CA TYR A 239 -2.89 -0.55 12.52
C TYR A 239 -2.85 -1.56 13.67
N ARG A 240 -3.64 -2.65 13.59
CA ARG A 240 -3.72 -3.68 14.64
C ARG A 240 -2.53 -4.65 14.64
N LEU A 241 -1.80 -4.78 13.53
CA LEU A 241 -0.66 -5.69 13.44
C LEU A 241 0.37 -5.34 14.52
N ASP A 242 0.56 -6.25 15.48
CA ASP A 242 1.48 -6.16 16.63
C ASP A 242 1.42 -4.83 17.40
N GLU A 243 0.26 -4.16 17.44
CA GLU A 243 0.12 -2.86 18.15
C GLU A 243 0.23 -3.00 19.67
N SER A 244 -0.27 -4.09 20.23
CA SER A 244 -0.07 -4.45 21.64
C SER A 244 0.98 -5.56 21.75
N ARG A 245 1.64 -5.63 22.92
CA ARG A 245 2.66 -6.67 23.19
C ARG A 245 2.06 -8.06 23.33
N GLU A 246 0.83 -8.15 23.84
CA GLU A 246 0.13 -9.41 24.12
C GLU A 246 -0.59 -9.98 22.89
N GLY A 247 -0.98 -9.12 21.94
CA GLY A 247 -1.76 -9.49 20.75
C GLY A 247 -0.93 -9.63 19.48
N ARG A 248 0.29 -10.19 19.55
CA ARG A 248 1.15 -10.35 18.36
C ARG A 248 0.54 -11.36 17.38
N TRP A 249 0.58 -11.02 16.11
CA TRP A 249 0.08 -11.89 15.05
C TRP A 249 1.11 -12.98 14.75
N THR A 250 0.63 -14.15 14.32
CA THR A 250 1.48 -15.17 13.70
C THR A 250 1.62 -14.87 12.20
N LEU A 251 2.55 -15.54 11.51
CA LEU A 251 2.65 -15.44 10.04
C LEU A 251 1.35 -15.88 9.36
N LYS A 252 0.74 -16.97 9.83
CA LYS A 252 -0.58 -17.41 9.37
C LYS A 252 -1.63 -16.33 9.61
N GLY A 253 -1.59 -15.66 10.77
CA GLY A 253 -2.46 -14.53 11.07
C GLY A 253 -2.30 -13.39 10.07
N CYS A 254 -1.05 -13.04 9.71
CA CYS A 254 -0.78 -12.00 8.70
C CYS A 254 -1.37 -12.36 7.34
N VAL A 255 -1.19 -13.61 6.88
CA VAL A 255 -1.77 -14.10 5.61
C VAL A 255 -3.30 -14.04 5.65
N VAL A 256 -3.93 -14.58 6.70
CA VAL A 256 -5.40 -14.60 6.83
C VAL A 256 -5.98 -13.18 6.86
N GLN A 257 -5.37 -12.27 7.61
CA GLN A 257 -5.84 -10.89 7.71
C GLN A 257 -5.65 -10.13 6.40
N ALA A 258 -4.51 -10.29 5.71
CA ALA A 258 -4.29 -9.67 4.41
C ALA A 258 -5.27 -10.19 3.34
N SER A 259 -5.54 -11.50 3.31
CA SER A 259 -6.55 -12.08 2.41
C SER A 259 -7.96 -11.58 2.72
N PHE A 260 -8.33 -11.51 4.00
CA PHE A 260 -9.61 -10.93 4.43
C PHE A 260 -9.75 -9.47 3.97
N VAL A 261 -8.72 -8.65 4.21
CA VAL A 261 -8.70 -7.26 3.75
C VAL A 261 -8.86 -7.19 2.24
N SER A 262 -8.14 -8.04 1.51
CA SER A 262 -8.16 -8.03 0.04
C SER A 262 -9.54 -8.35 -0.53
N ILE A 263 -10.22 -9.40 -0.04
CA ILE A 263 -11.55 -9.75 -0.54
C ILE A 263 -12.62 -8.70 -0.20
N TRP A 264 -12.51 -8.04 0.96
CA TRP A 264 -13.39 -6.93 1.31
C TRP A 264 -13.19 -5.71 0.43
N ILE A 265 -11.94 -5.37 0.12
CA ILE A 265 -11.63 -4.29 -0.81
C ILE A 265 -12.23 -4.59 -2.18
N LEU A 266 -12.04 -5.81 -2.69
CA LEU A 266 -12.60 -6.21 -3.97
C LEU A 266 -14.12 -6.06 -4.00
N LEU A 267 -14.82 -6.56 -2.98
CA LEU A 267 -16.26 -6.40 -2.83
C LEU A 267 -16.68 -4.93 -2.82
N LEU A 268 -16.00 -4.09 -2.04
CA LEU A 268 -16.36 -2.68 -1.93
C LEU A 268 -16.16 -1.93 -3.25
N ILE A 269 -15.10 -2.23 -3.99
CA ILE A 269 -14.85 -1.63 -5.30
C ILE A 269 -15.90 -2.07 -6.30
N ASP A 270 -16.26 -3.35 -6.31
CA ASP A 270 -17.29 -3.87 -7.21
C ASP A 270 -18.65 -3.21 -6.94
N LEU A 271 -19.03 -3.10 -5.66
CA LEU A 271 -20.24 -2.38 -5.24
C LEU A 271 -20.17 -0.89 -5.60
N TRP A 272 -19.02 -0.24 -5.45
CA TRP A 272 -18.84 1.16 -5.84
C TRP A 272 -19.08 1.32 -7.35
N VAL A 273 -18.50 0.45 -8.18
CA VAL A 273 -18.67 0.49 -9.65
C VAL A 273 -20.11 0.20 -10.04
N HIS A 274 -20.81 -0.66 -9.29
CA HIS A 274 -22.24 -0.91 -9.51
C HIS A 274 -23.10 0.34 -9.28
N VAL A 275 -22.77 1.14 -8.26
CA VAL A 275 -23.54 2.35 -7.89
C VAL A 275 -23.17 3.56 -8.76
N HIS A 276 -21.88 3.79 -9.00
CA HIS A 276 -21.37 5.00 -9.63
C HIS A 276 -21.01 4.82 -11.11
N GLY A 277 -20.97 3.59 -11.60
CA GLY A 277 -20.50 3.27 -12.95
C GLY A 277 -18.98 3.38 -13.08
N ARG A 278 -18.53 3.45 -14.35
CA ARG A 278 -17.11 3.61 -14.70
C ARG A 278 -16.83 5.09 -14.94
N ILE A 279 -15.70 5.58 -14.44
CA ILE A 279 -15.27 6.98 -14.63
C ILE A 279 -14.08 7.12 -15.58
N ALA A 280 -13.62 5.99 -16.15
CA ALA A 280 -12.59 5.87 -17.18
C ALA A 280 -13.00 6.45 -18.53
#